data_AF-A0A9W4D641-F1
#
_entry.id   AF-A0A9W4D641-F1
#
_cell.length_a   1.000
_cell.length_b   1.000
_cell.length_c   1.000
_cell.angle_alpha   90.00
_cell.angle_beta   90.00
_cell.angle_gamma   90.00
#
_symmetry.space_group_name_H-M   'P 1'
#
loop_
_entity.id
_entity.type
_entity.pdbx_description
1 polymer ?
#
loop_
_entity_poly.entity_id
_entity_poly.type
_entity_poly.pdbx_seq_one_letter_code
_entity_poly.pdbx_strand_id
1 'polypeptide(L)'
;MSCVFAILFSPALRMAVMSSEGHSIYYRTHYTPEGNFFPEPPPHLGIHMSPSKMSIYGTHVVAYCSVVNSLEEILNIIGHGLTEVKHSPENIVKKIWRSRD
;
A
#
# COMPACT_ATOMS: atom_id res chain seq x y z
N MET A 1 9.18 -16.40 3.68
CA MET A 1 8.46 -15.91 2.48
C MET A 1 7.72 -14.68 2.90
N SER A 2 8.00 -13.55 2.26
CA SER A 2 7.46 -12.23 2.61
C SER A 2 6.36 -11.86 1.63
N CYS A 3 5.23 -11.36 2.11
CA CYS A 3 4.12 -10.92 1.28
C CYS A 3 3.56 -9.58 1.74
N VAL A 4 3.25 -8.71 0.79
CA VAL A 4 2.63 -7.40 0.98
C VAL A 4 1.34 -7.34 0.19
N PHE A 5 0.29 -6.79 0.76
CA PHE A 5 -0.96 -6.50 0.08
C PHE A 5 -1.02 -5.03 -0.29
N ALA A 6 -1.33 -4.73 -1.55
CA ALA A 6 -1.67 -3.41 -2.03
C ALA A 6 -3.17 -3.34 -2.32
N ILE A 7 -3.84 -2.38 -1.70
CA ILE A 7 -5.28 -2.14 -1.80
C ILE A 7 -5.46 -0.74 -2.41
N LEU A 8 -5.89 -0.69 -3.67
CA LEU A 8 -6.17 0.54 -4.39
C LEU A 8 -7.66 0.87 -4.30
N PHE A 9 -7.99 2.07 -3.82
CA PHE A 9 -9.32 2.64 -3.94
C PHE A 9 -9.32 3.68 -5.06
N SER A 10 -9.71 3.24 -6.26
CA SER A 10 -9.65 4.03 -7.49
C SER A 10 -10.44 5.35 -7.42
N PRO A 11 -11.63 5.43 -6.79
CA PRO A 11 -12.36 6.70 -6.68
C PRO A 11 -11.59 7.82 -5.94
N ALA A 12 -10.66 7.45 -5.05
CA ALA A 12 -9.82 8.42 -4.34
C ALA A 12 -8.37 8.47 -4.84
N LEU A 13 -8.01 7.64 -5.83
CA LEU A 13 -6.62 7.45 -6.30
C LEU A 13 -5.64 7.20 -5.15
N ARG A 14 -6.05 6.34 -4.22
CA ARG A 14 -5.28 6.02 -3.00
C ARG A 14 -5.00 4.53 -2.94
N MET A 15 -3.73 4.19 -2.75
CA MET A 15 -3.29 2.83 -2.50
C MET A 15 -2.77 2.71 -1.08
N ALA A 16 -3.37 1.82 -0.30
CA ALA A 16 -2.82 1.36 0.96
C ALA A 16 -1.96 0.13 0.70
N VAL A 17 -0.74 0.13 1.22
CA VAL A 17 0.18 -1.01 1.14
C VAL A 17 0.39 -1.51 2.56
N MET A 18 0.11 -2.78 2.81
CA MET A 18 0.12 -3.36 4.14
C MET A 18 0.72 -4.76 4.18
N SER A 19 1.31 -5.09 5.33
CA SER A 19 1.70 -6.45 5.64
C SER A 19 1.70 -6.70 7.14
N SER A 20 1.63 -7.97 7.49
CA SER A 20 1.80 -8.48 8.83
C SER A 20 2.80 -9.64 8.82
N GLU A 21 3.84 -9.53 9.63
CA GLU A 21 4.79 -10.62 9.90
C GLU A 21 5.04 -10.68 11.41
N GLY A 22 4.70 -11.82 12.02
CA GLY A 22 4.74 -11.97 13.48
C GLY A 22 3.87 -10.93 14.19
N HIS A 23 4.52 -10.09 15.02
CA HIS A 23 3.87 -9.00 15.77
C HIS A 23 3.99 -7.63 15.09
N SER A 24 4.67 -7.53 13.95
CA SER A 24 4.87 -6.28 13.24
C SER A 24 3.77 -6.06 12.19
N ILE A 25 3.15 -4.88 12.22
CA ILE A 25 2.20 -4.43 11.20
C ILE A 25 2.83 -3.23 10.49
N TYR A 26 2.99 -3.36 9.18
CA TYR A 26 3.46 -2.28 8.33
C TYR A 26 2.30 -1.76 7.51
N TYR A 27 2.10 -0.44 7.49
CA TYR A 27 1.14 0.21 6.61
C TYR A 27 1.72 1.52 6.08
N ARG A 28 1.58 1.75 4.76
CA ARG A 28 1.84 3.03 4.12
C ARG A 28 0.71 3.32 3.14
N THR A 29 0.39 4.60 2.97
CA THR A 29 -0.63 5.01 2.00
C THR A 29 0.04 5.91 0.97
N HIS A 30 -0.27 5.69 -0.31
CA HIS A 30 0.29 6.42 -1.42
C HIS A 30 -0.82 6.99 -2.32
N TYR A 31 -0.58 8.14 -2.92
CA TYR A 31 -1.33 8.57 -4.09
C TYR A 31 -0.89 7.77 -5.31
N THR A 32 -1.84 7.34 -6.13
CA THR A 32 -1.55 6.67 -7.40
C THR A 32 -1.73 7.63 -8.57
N PRO A 33 -0.81 7.64 -9.55
CA PRO A 33 -1.07 8.31 -10.83
C PRO A 33 -2.33 7.68 -11.45
N GLU A 34 -3.19 8.50 -12.03
CA GLU A 34 -4.58 8.19 -12.41
C GLU A 34 -4.79 6.77 -12.99
N GLY A 35 -5.82 6.05 -12.51
CA GLY A 35 -6.24 4.74 -13.02
C GLY A 35 -6.07 3.57 -12.03
N ASN A 36 -6.29 2.34 -12.52
CA ASN A 36 -6.12 1.09 -11.77
C ASN A 36 -4.64 0.63 -11.80
N PHE A 37 -3.72 1.52 -11.42
CA PHE A 37 -2.29 1.29 -11.54
C PHE A 37 -1.72 0.65 -10.27
N PHE A 38 -1.18 -0.55 -10.44
CA PHE A 38 -0.32 -1.19 -9.46
C PHE A 38 1.09 -1.24 -10.04
N PRO A 39 2.12 -0.79 -9.30
CA PRO A 39 3.51 -0.87 -9.75
C PRO A 39 3.91 -2.31 -10.02
N GLU A 40 4.34 -2.62 -11.24
CA GLU A 40 4.82 -3.96 -11.58
C GLU A 40 6.32 -4.06 -11.22
N PRO A 41 6.73 -5.02 -10.37
CA PRO A 41 8.13 -5.16 -10.01
C PRO A 41 8.95 -5.67 -11.20
N PRO A 42 10.18 -5.18 -11.39
CA PRO A 42 11.08 -5.75 -12.37
C PRO A 42 11.29 -7.28 -12.15
N PRO A 43 11.25 -8.12 -13.22
CA PRO A 43 11.32 -9.57 -13.09
C PRO A 43 12.55 -10.10 -12.33
N HIS A 44 13.67 -9.40 -12.44
CA HIS A 44 14.94 -9.78 -11.80
C HIS A 44 14.94 -9.62 -10.27
N LEU A 45 13.96 -8.90 -9.70
CA LEU A 45 13.82 -8.74 -8.25
C LEU A 45 13.15 -9.94 -7.59
N GLY A 46 12.64 -10.93 -8.35
CA GLY A 46 12.02 -12.13 -7.78
C GLY A 46 10.76 -11.83 -6.95
N ILE A 47 10.05 -10.75 -7.27
CA ILE A 47 8.77 -10.40 -6.64
C ILE A 47 7.65 -10.83 -7.57
N HIS A 48 6.78 -11.71 -7.08
CA HIS A 48 5.60 -12.16 -7.78
C HIS A 48 4.40 -11.31 -7.40
N MET A 49 3.77 -10.70 -8.40
CA MET A 49 2.53 -9.95 -8.27
C MET A 49 1.34 -10.86 -8.58
N SER A 50 0.33 -10.90 -7.70
CA SER A 50 -0.85 -11.75 -7.90
C SER A 50 -1.73 -11.24 -9.04
N PRO A 51 -2.37 -12.11 -9.82
CA PRO A 51 -3.25 -11.71 -10.92
C PRO A 51 -4.61 -11.16 -10.46
N SER A 52 -4.96 -11.32 -9.17
CA SER A 52 -6.29 -10.99 -8.65
C SER A 52 -6.58 -9.49 -8.79
N LYS A 53 -7.71 -9.19 -9.46
CA LYS A 53 -8.37 -7.88 -9.45
C LYS A 53 -9.74 -8.09 -8.82
N MET A 54 -9.81 -8.35 -7.51
CA MET A 54 -11.11 -8.26 -6.82
C MET A 54 -11.55 -6.81 -6.92
N SER A 55 -12.59 -6.55 -7.71
CA SER A 55 -13.15 -5.21 -7.91
C SER A 55 -14.54 -5.14 -7.29
N ILE A 56 -14.63 -4.48 -6.14
CA ILE A 56 -15.92 -4.16 -5.52
C ILE A 56 -15.90 -2.67 -5.23
N TYR A 57 -16.86 -1.93 -5.78
CA TYR A 57 -16.98 -0.47 -5.63
C TYR A 57 -15.68 0.31 -5.94
N GLY A 58 -14.91 -0.12 -6.96
CA GLY A 58 -13.66 0.54 -7.34
C GLY A 58 -12.49 0.28 -6.38
N THR A 59 -12.62 -0.68 -5.46
CA THR A 59 -11.49 -1.22 -4.68
C THR A 59 -10.83 -2.33 -5.47
N HIS A 60 -9.52 -2.31 -5.62
CA HIS A 60 -8.72 -3.36 -6.23
C HIS A 60 -7.66 -3.85 -5.23
N VAL A 61 -7.35 -5.14 -5.24
CA VAL A 61 -6.40 -5.73 -4.29
C VAL A 61 -5.41 -6.62 -5.02
N VAL A 62 -4.12 -6.45 -4.74
CA VAL A 62 -3.02 -7.25 -5.29
C VAL A 62 -2.07 -7.66 -4.17
N ALA A 63 -1.54 -8.88 -4.22
CA ALA A 63 -0.47 -9.33 -3.37
C ALA A 63 0.88 -9.32 -4.10
N TYR A 64 1.93 -8.91 -3.40
CA TYR A 64 3.33 -8.94 -3.84
C TYR A 64 4.09 -9.85 -2.90
N CYS A 65 4.63 -10.96 -3.41
CA CYS A 65 5.32 -11.94 -2.58
C CYS A 65 6.73 -12.21 -3.11
N SER A 66 7.69 -12.41 -2.20
CA SER A 66 9.05 -12.82 -2.53
C SER A 66 9.61 -13.78 -1.49
N VAL A 67 10.50 -14.66 -1.95
CA VAL A 67 11.31 -15.54 -1.09
C VAL A 67 12.69 -14.95 -0.81
N VAL A 68 13.12 -13.94 -1.57
CA VAL A 68 14.45 -13.31 -1.47
C VAL A 68 14.42 -11.90 -0.89
N ASN A 69 13.29 -11.19 -0.99
CA ASN A 69 13.16 -9.83 -0.44
C ASN A 69 12.48 -9.85 0.93
N SER A 70 12.99 -9.02 1.82
CA SER A 70 12.36 -8.66 3.08
C SER A 70 11.08 -7.85 2.85
N LEU A 71 10.29 -7.72 3.90
CA LEU A 71 9.05 -6.95 3.84
C LEU A 71 9.28 -5.47 3.49
N GLU A 72 10.29 -4.87 4.12
CA GLU A 72 10.63 -3.47 3.92
C GLU A 72 11.10 -3.20 2.49
N GLU A 73 11.87 -4.10 1.90
CA GLU A 73 12.30 -4.00 0.50
C GLU A 73 11.11 -4.03 -0.45
N ILE A 74 10.17 -4.96 -0.26
CA ILE A 74 8.95 -5.04 -1.08
C ILE A 74 8.15 -3.74 -0.95
N LEU A 75 7.97 -3.21 0.26
CA LEU A 75 7.28 -1.94 0.50
C LEU A 75 7.95 -0.76 -0.21
N ASN A 76 9.29 -0.68 -0.15
CA ASN A 76 10.05 0.39 -0.78
C ASN A 76 9.98 0.29 -2.31
N ILE A 77 10.01 -0.92 -2.87
CA ILE A 77 9.89 -1.15 -4.32
C ILE A 77 8.50 -0.74 -4.82
N ILE A 78 7.43 -1.15 -4.13
CA ILE A 78 6.05 -0.78 -4.50
C ILE A 78 5.83 0.73 -4.34
N GLY A 79 6.38 1.33 -3.28
CA GLY A 79 6.24 2.78 -3.03
C GLY A 79 7.12 3.66 -3.93
N HIS A 80 8.08 3.08 -4.66
CA HIS A 80 9.02 3.85 -5.46
C HIS A 80 8.30 4.65 -6.57
N GLY A 81 8.56 5.96 -6.60
CA GLY A 81 7.91 6.87 -7.55
C GLY A 81 6.47 7.26 -7.18
N LEU A 82 5.93 6.78 -6.06
CA LEU A 82 4.62 7.18 -5.55
C LEU A 82 4.73 8.20 -4.42
N THR A 83 3.84 9.18 -4.42
CA THR A 83 3.77 10.17 -3.34
C THR A 83 3.12 9.55 -2.11
N GLU A 84 3.88 9.36 -1.04
CA GLU A 84 3.35 8.90 0.24
C GLU A 84 2.43 9.95 0.87
N VAL A 85 1.25 9.51 1.32
CA VAL A 85 0.32 10.29 2.11
C VAL A 85 0.84 10.38 3.54
N LYS A 86 1.59 11.43 3.84
CA LYS A 86 2.05 11.69 5.20
C LYS A 86 0.87 12.08 6.09
N HIS A 87 0.55 11.25 7.06
CA HIS A 87 -0.33 11.65 8.16
C HIS A 87 0.50 12.49 9.12
N SER A 88 0.37 13.82 9.09
CA SER A 88 0.97 14.64 10.16
C SER A 88 0.20 14.35 11.47
N PRO A 89 0.89 14.06 12.58
CA PRO A 89 0.25 13.86 13.89
C PRO A 89 -0.64 15.05 14.30
N GLU A 90 -0.29 16.25 13.85
CA GLU A 90 -1.00 17.51 14.16
C GLU A 90 -2.46 17.51 13.69
N ASN A 91 -2.78 16.79 12.62
CA ASN A 91 -4.14 16.73 12.07
C ASN A 91 -5.04 15.72 12.78
N ILE A 92 -4.48 14.73 13.49
CA ILE A 92 -5.24 13.77 14.29
C ILE A 92 -5.65 14.41 15.62
N VAL A 93 -4.73 15.16 16.24
CA VAL A 93 -5.00 15.86 17.51
C VAL A 93 -6.11 16.91 17.32
N LYS A 94 -6.04 17.77 16.30
CA LYS A 94 -7.09 18.78 16.06
C LYS A 94 -8.49 18.21 15.85
N LYS A 95 -8.62 17.00 15.31
CA LYS A 95 -9.93 16.38 15.06
C LYS A 95 -10.55 15.77 16.32
N ILE A 96 -9.72 15.29 17.26
CA ILE A 96 -10.16 14.76 18.55
C ILE A 96 -10.64 15.89 19.49
N TRP A 97 -10.02 17.08 19.41
CA TRP A 97 -10.42 18.22 20.25
C TRP A 97 -11.64 18.97 19.72
N ARG A 98 -11.91 18.97 18.41
CA ARG A 98 -13.11 19.62 17.84
C ARG A 98 -14.42 18.83 18.00
N SER A 99 -14.37 17.58 18.43
CA SER A 99 -15.56 16.77 18.70
C SER A 99 -15.94 16.73 20.19
N ARG A 100 -15.34 17.61 21.00
CA ARG A 100 -15.62 17.77 22.43
C ARG A 100 -16.16 19.15 22.81
N ASP A 101 -16.51 19.97 21.82
CA ASP A 101 -17.26 21.22 22.00
C ASP A 101 -18.70 21.03 21.53
#